data_AF-A0A957SD58-F1
#
_entry.id   AF-A0A957SD58-F1
#
_cell.length_a   1.000
_cell.length_b   1.000
_cell.length_c   1.000
_cell.angle_alpha   90.00
_cell.angle_beta   90.00
_cell.angle_gamma   90.00
#
_symmetry.space_group_name_H-M   'P 1'
#
loop_
_entity.id
_entity.type
_entity.pdbx_description
1 polymer ?
#
loop_
_entity_poly.entity_id
_entity_poly.type
_entity_poly.pdbx_seq_one_letter_code
_entity_poly.pdbx_strand_id
1 'polypeptide(L)'
;MTEQPEWQKQPLARLQAHLFLGQIFYQWNELDKAEAHLTNLLQMSQRLGILISEMAAFLYLALVAQARVDGENAQTQLQKGQTLAAQFEMPRVAEETTALGAHLAMMAGVWPRPSAGASSTAQKLKRWRPPTTMVHRLRARACKSGAAKQPKRYRCWSA
;
A
#
# COMPACT_ATOMS: atom_id res chain seq x y z
N MET A 1 4.17 8.73 -46.21
CA MET A 1 3.37 8.93 -44.98
C MET A 1 2.94 7.56 -44.50
N THR A 2 3.60 7.01 -43.47
CA THR A 2 3.15 5.77 -42.84
C THR A 2 1.99 6.11 -41.92
N GLU A 3 0.76 5.86 -42.38
CA GLU A 3 -0.41 5.92 -41.52
C GLU A 3 -0.25 4.89 -40.40
N GLN A 4 -0.25 5.36 -39.16
CA GLN A 4 -0.22 4.47 -38.01
C GLN A 4 -1.59 3.77 -37.87
N PRO A 5 -1.63 2.44 -37.66
CA PRO A 5 -2.88 1.71 -37.44
C PRO A 5 -3.75 2.31 -36.34
N GLU A 6 -5.07 2.12 -36.44
CA GLU A 6 -6.07 2.82 -35.63
C GLU A 6 -5.96 2.59 -34.12
N TRP A 7 -5.49 1.41 -33.68
CA TRP A 7 -5.16 1.14 -32.28
C TRP A 7 -3.97 1.96 -31.76
N GLN A 8 -3.12 2.47 -32.65
CA GLN A 8 -2.00 3.34 -32.35
C GLN A 8 -2.45 4.81 -32.18
N LYS A 9 -3.67 5.15 -32.63
CA LYS A 9 -4.28 6.48 -32.50
C LYS A 9 -4.85 6.75 -31.10
N GLN A 10 -4.96 5.72 -30.24
CA GLN A 10 -5.47 5.85 -28.86
C GLN A 10 -4.40 5.49 -27.81
N PRO A 11 -3.40 6.35 -27.58
CA PRO A 11 -2.31 6.06 -26.66
C PRO A 11 -2.78 5.81 -25.21
N LEU A 12 -3.84 6.51 -24.76
CA LEU A 12 -4.39 6.34 -23.41
C LEU A 12 -5.04 4.97 -23.19
N ALA A 13 -5.87 4.52 -24.13
CA ALA A 13 -6.52 3.22 -24.05
C ALA A 13 -5.49 2.08 -24.01
N ARG A 14 -4.41 2.23 -24.78
CA ARG A 14 -3.32 1.26 -24.80
C ARG A 14 -2.52 1.22 -23.50
N LEU A 15 -2.21 2.37 -22.90
CA LEU A 15 -1.60 2.42 -21.56
C LEU A 15 -2.49 1.68 -20.55
N GLN A 16 -3.78 1.96 -20.57
CA GLN A 16 -4.72 1.37 -19.63
C GLN A 16 -4.85 -0.16 -19.83
N ALA A 17 -4.82 -0.64 -21.07
CA ALA A 17 -4.79 -2.06 -21.37
C ALA A 17 -3.51 -2.74 -20.83
N HIS A 18 -2.34 -2.14 -21.03
CA HIS A 18 -1.09 -2.67 -20.47
C HIS A 18 -1.09 -2.70 -18.94
N LEU A 19 -1.65 -1.67 -18.29
CA LEU A 19 -1.80 -1.64 -16.83
C LEU A 19 -2.68 -2.80 -16.34
N PHE A 20 -3.87 -2.97 -16.93
CA PHE A 20 -4.79 -4.02 -16.51
C PHE A 20 -4.25 -5.43 -16.78
N LEU A 21 -3.62 -5.65 -17.93
CA LEU A 21 -2.98 -6.93 -18.23
C LEU A 21 -1.85 -7.21 -17.24
N GLY A 22 -1.01 -6.21 -16.93
CA GLY A 22 0.03 -6.31 -15.91
C GLY A 22 -0.53 -6.73 -14.54
N GLN A 23 -1.64 -6.11 -14.11
CA GLN A 23 -2.32 -6.42 -12.86
C GLN A 23 -2.89 -7.85 -12.84
N ILE A 24 -3.58 -8.26 -13.90
CA ILE A 24 -4.20 -9.59 -14.00
C ILE A 24 -3.12 -10.67 -13.99
N PHE A 25 -2.05 -10.51 -14.78
CA PHE A 25 -0.96 -11.48 -14.79
C PHE A 25 -0.23 -11.55 -13.46
N TYR A 26 -0.04 -10.41 -12.78
CA TYR A 26 0.49 -10.41 -11.41
C TYR A 26 -0.40 -11.21 -10.44
N GLN A 27 -1.72 -11.00 -10.49
CA GLN A 27 -2.68 -11.73 -9.64
C GLN A 27 -2.70 -13.23 -9.91
N TRP A 28 -2.43 -13.64 -11.16
CA TRP A 28 -2.28 -15.05 -11.54
C TRP A 28 -0.88 -15.61 -11.33
N ASN A 29 0.03 -14.84 -10.73
CA ASN A 29 1.43 -15.22 -10.53
C ASN A 29 2.19 -15.53 -11.85
N GLU A 30 1.72 -14.98 -12.97
CA GLU A 30 2.34 -15.02 -14.28
C GLU A 30 3.33 -13.84 -14.40
N LEU A 31 4.36 -13.86 -13.55
CA LEU A 31 5.21 -12.70 -13.26
C LEU A 31 5.98 -12.18 -14.49
N ASP A 32 6.40 -13.07 -15.39
CA ASP A 32 7.11 -12.68 -16.63
C ASP A 32 6.20 -11.89 -17.59
N LYS A 33 4.93 -12.32 -17.71
CA LYS A 33 3.94 -11.62 -18.53
C LYS A 33 3.57 -10.29 -17.88
N ALA A 34 3.42 -10.27 -16.55
CA ALA A 34 3.16 -9.05 -15.80
C ALA A 34 4.25 -8.00 -16.05
N GLU A 35 5.52 -8.39 -15.87
CA GLU A 35 6.67 -7.52 -16.11
C GLU A 35 6.74 -7.01 -17.56
N ALA A 36 6.46 -7.86 -18.54
CA ALA A 36 6.46 -7.46 -19.94
C ALA A 36 5.41 -6.37 -20.23
N HIS A 37 4.18 -6.53 -19.71
CA HIS A 37 3.14 -5.51 -19.89
C HIS A 37 3.44 -4.22 -19.13
N LEU A 38 3.98 -4.29 -17.92
CA LEU A 38 4.33 -3.14 -17.09
C LEU A 38 5.54 -2.37 -17.62
N THR A 39 6.54 -3.06 -18.17
CA THR A 39 7.68 -2.43 -18.85
C THR A 39 7.24 -1.67 -20.11
N ASN A 40 6.33 -2.27 -20.89
CA ASN A 40 5.74 -1.59 -22.04
C ASN A 40 4.92 -0.36 -21.62
N LEU A 41 4.12 -0.47 -20.55
CA LEU A 41 3.42 0.65 -19.94
C LEU A 41 4.38 1.79 -19.60
N LEU A 42 5.46 1.48 -18.88
CA LEU A 42 6.47 2.44 -18.44
C LEU A 42 7.11 3.18 -19.62
N GLN A 43 7.56 2.44 -20.63
CA GLN A 43 8.17 3.03 -21.82
C GLN A 43 7.20 3.95 -22.57
N MET A 44 5.94 3.54 -22.69
CA MET A 44 4.93 4.37 -23.34
C MET A 44 4.57 5.60 -22.51
N SER A 45 4.38 5.45 -21.20
CA SER A 45 4.02 6.57 -20.33
C SER A 45 5.12 7.62 -20.28
N GLN A 46 6.39 7.22 -20.28
CA GLN A 46 7.54 8.14 -20.36
C GLN A 46 7.58 8.88 -21.70
N ARG A 47 7.34 8.20 -22.82
CA ARG A 47 7.27 8.84 -24.14
C ARG A 47 6.13 9.85 -24.27
N LEU A 48 5.02 9.60 -23.57
CA LEU A 48 3.83 10.43 -23.61
C LEU A 48 3.77 11.47 -22.48
N GLY A 49 4.69 11.42 -21.52
CA GLY A 49 4.70 12.29 -20.34
C GLY A 49 3.53 12.05 -19.37
N ILE A 50 2.97 10.83 -19.33
CA ILE A 50 1.80 10.51 -18.50
C ILE A 50 2.27 9.94 -17.16
N LEU A 51 2.47 10.85 -16.21
CA LEU A 51 3.06 10.58 -14.90
C LEU A 51 2.29 9.53 -14.08
N ILE A 52 0.96 9.58 -14.10
CA ILE A 52 0.12 8.63 -13.35
C ILE A 52 0.37 7.19 -13.81
N SER A 53 0.48 6.98 -15.13
CA SER A 53 0.76 5.66 -15.69
C SER A 53 2.19 5.20 -15.41
N GLU A 54 3.14 6.12 -15.41
CA GLU A 54 4.54 5.86 -15.05
C GLU A 54 4.67 5.44 -13.58
N MET A 55 4.01 6.16 -12.67
CA MET A 55 3.98 5.83 -11.24
C MET A 55 3.32 4.47 -10.99
N ALA A 56 2.21 4.18 -11.67
CA ALA A 56 1.56 2.88 -11.57
C ALA A 56 2.48 1.76 -12.06
N ALA A 57 3.20 1.97 -13.17
CA ALA A 57 4.14 0.98 -13.67
C ALA A 57 5.24 0.68 -12.64
N PHE A 58 5.85 1.70 -12.02
CA PHE A 58 6.85 1.52 -10.97
C PHE A 58 6.32 0.75 -9.76
N LEU A 59 5.10 1.07 -9.29
CA LEU A 59 4.46 0.37 -8.18
C LEU A 59 4.27 -1.13 -8.48
N TYR A 60 3.72 -1.46 -9.65
CA TYR A 60 3.46 -2.86 -10.00
C TYR A 60 4.74 -3.63 -10.34
N LEU A 61 5.77 -2.99 -10.90
CA LEU A 61 7.08 -3.60 -11.06
C LEU A 61 7.73 -3.92 -9.70
N ALA A 62 7.55 -3.06 -8.70
CA ALA A 62 8.00 -3.34 -7.34
C ALA A 62 7.27 -4.56 -6.73
N LEU A 63 5.96 -4.68 -6.96
CA LEU A 63 5.17 -5.85 -6.54
C LEU A 63 5.62 -7.14 -7.24
N VAL A 64 5.92 -7.08 -8.54
CA VAL A 64 6.43 -8.24 -9.29
C VAL A 64 7.80 -8.67 -8.76
N ALA A 65 8.72 -7.71 -8.55
CA ALA A 65 10.03 -8.01 -7.99
C ALA A 65 9.93 -8.59 -6.56
N GLN A 66 9.03 -8.05 -5.73
CA GLN A 66 8.72 -8.59 -4.41
C GLN A 66 8.25 -10.05 -4.50
N ALA A 67 7.32 -10.36 -5.40
CA ALA A 67 6.80 -11.72 -5.60
C ALA A 67 7.90 -12.70 -6.05
N ARG A 68 8.94 -12.21 -6.73
CA ARG A 68 10.14 -12.98 -7.08
C ARG A 68 11.20 -13.06 -5.98
N VAL A 69 10.96 -12.46 -4.81
CA VAL A 69 11.94 -12.34 -3.72
C VAL A 69 13.18 -11.52 -4.14
N ASP A 70 13.02 -10.65 -5.13
CA ASP A 70 14.04 -9.70 -5.58
C ASP A 70 13.85 -8.36 -4.85
N GLY A 71 14.33 -8.34 -3.60
CA GLY A 71 14.14 -7.20 -2.70
C GLY A 71 14.83 -5.91 -3.17
N GLU A 72 16.01 -6.03 -3.80
CA GLU A 72 16.79 -4.87 -4.29
C GLU A 72 16.06 -4.19 -5.46
N ASN A 73 15.60 -4.98 -6.43
CA ASN A 73 14.83 -4.43 -7.54
C ASN A 73 13.49 -3.88 -7.06
N ALA A 74 12.80 -4.58 -6.16
CA ALA A 74 11.54 -4.09 -5.59
C ALA A 74 11.70 -2.72 -4.93
N GLN A 75 12.77 -2.55 -4.14
CA GLN A 75 13.06 -1.27 -3.49
C GLN A 75 13.46 -0.18 -4.49
N THR A 76 14.21 -0.53 -5.55
CA THR A 76 14.60 0.40 -6.61
C THR A 76 13.39 0.93 -7.37
N GLN A 77 12.47 0.06 -7.78
CA GLN A 77 11.26 0.48 -8.50
C GLN A 77 10.34 1.30 -7.59
N LEU A 78 10.20 0.89 -6.33
CA LEU A 78 9.40 1.62 -5.35
C LEU A 78 9.92 3.04 -5.12
N GLN A 79 11.24 3.22 -4.97
CA GLN A 79 11.87 4.52 -4.81
C GLN A 79 11.60 5.44 -6.01
N LYS A 80 11.71 4.92 -7.24
CA LYS A 80 11.39 5.71 -8.45
C LYS A 80 9.95 6.20 -8.44
N GLY A 81 8.99 5.33 -8.10
CA GLY A 81 7.59 5.69 -7.97
C GLY A 81 7.35 6.75 -6.88
N GLN A 82 8.02 6.62 -5.73
CA GLN A 82 7.92 7.59 -4.62
C GLN A 82 8.53 8.95 -4.96
N THR A 83 9.69 8.98 -5.60
CA THR A 83 10.33 10.23 -6.06
C THR A 83 9.39 10.97 -7.01
N LEU A 84 8.76 10.25 -7.94
CA LEU A 84 7.82 10.84 -8.87
C LEU A 84 6.55 11.33 -8.16
N ALA A 85 6.01 10.54 -7.23
CA ALA A 85 4.86 10.95 -6.40
C ALA A 85 5.13 12.22 -5.59
N ALA A 86 6.34 12.35 -5.04
CA ALA A 86 6.76 13.50 -4.26
C ALA A 86 6.95 14.75 -5.14
N GLN A 87 7.57 14.60 -6.32
CA GLN A 87 7.80 15.70 -7.26
C GLN A 87 6.50 16.35 -7.73
N PHE A 88 5.44 15.56 -7.91
CA PHE A 88 4.16 16.01 -8.44
C PHE A 88 3.05 16.10 -7.37
N GLU A 89 3.43 16.08 -6.09
CA GLU A 89 2.52 16.23 -4.94
C GLU A 89 1.28 15.32 -5.02
N MET A 90 1.49 14.03 -5.29
CA MET A 90 0.40 13.04 -5.44
C MET A 90 0.23 12.18 -4.16
N PRO A 91 -0.51 12.66 -3.13
CA PRO A 91 -0.57 12.01 -1.81
C PRO A 91 -1.16 10.59 -1.84
N ARG A 92 -2.10 10.32 -2.75
CA ARG A 92 -2.73 8.99 -2.88
C ARG A 92 -1.70 7.90 -3.21
N VAL A 93 -0.76 8.18 -4.11
CA VAL A 93 0.26 7.20 -4.51
C VAL A 93 1.38 7.11 -3.47
N ALA A 94 1.63 8.19 -2.74
CA ALA A 94 2.50 8.13 -1.56
C ALA A 94 1.95 7.14 -0.52
N GLU A 95 0.63 7.12 -0.25
CA GLU A 95 0.04 6.15 0.68
C GLU A 95 0.22 4.70 0.19
N GLU A 96 -0.12 4.39 -1.06
CA GLU A 96 0.00 3.04 -1.63
C GLU A 96 1.46 2.52 -1.60
N THR A 97 2.42 3.39 -1.91
CA THR A 97 3.86 3.05 -1.88
C THR A 97 4.41 2.91 -0.46
N THR A 98 3.85 3.59 0.55
CA THR A 98 4.32 3.45 1.94
C THR A 98 4.02 2.08 2.53
N ALA A 99 2.85 1.51 2.24
CA ALA A 99 2.47 0.19 2.73
C ALA A 99 3.39 -0.90 2.12
N LEU A 100 3.65 -0.82 0.82
CA LEU A 100 4.58 -1.72 0.15
C LEU A 100 6.02 -1.57 0.67
N GLY A 101 6.47 -0.33 0.89
CA GLY A 101 7.80 -0.07 1.46
C GLY A 101 7.97 -0.63 2.86
N ALA A 102 6.95 -0.50 3.72
CA ALA A 102 6.95 -1.11 5.04
C ALA A 102 7.03 -2.64 4.96
N HIS A 103 6.31 -3.25 4.01
CA HIS A 103 6.37 -4.69 3.79
C HIS A 103 7.75 -5.15 3.33
N LEU A 104 8.35 -4.47 2.35
CA LEU A 104 9.71 -4.78 1.87
C LEU A 104 10.75 -4.67 3.00
N ALA A 105 10.64 -3.63 3.83
CA ALA A 105 11.51 -3.47 5.00
C ALA A 105 11.36 -4.63 5.99
N MET A 106 10.13 -5.06 6.29
CA MET A 106 9.88 -6.22 7.15
C MET A 106 10.48 -7.51 6.58
N MET A 107 10.35 -7.76 5.27
CA MET A 107 10.98 -8.93 4.63
C MET A 107 12.51 -8.89 4.68
N ALA A 108 13.09 -7.69 4.63
CA ALA A 108 14.53 -7.48 4.78
C ALA A 108 15.01 -7.56 6.25
N GLY A 109 14.13 -7.84 7.21
CA GLY A 109 14.45 -7.86 8.64
C GLY A 109 14.63 -6.48 9.27
N VAL A 110 14.26 -5.42 8.55
CA VAL A 110 14.33 -4.03 9.02
C VAL A 110 12.93 -3.61 9.49
N TRP A 111 12.74 -3.46 10.80
CA TRP A 111 11.46 -3.01 11.32
C TRP A 111 11.25 -1.51 11.09
N PRO A 112 10.26 -1.09 10.28
CA PRO A 112 10.02 0.32 10.05
C PRO A 112 9.59 0.99 11.36
N ARG A 113 10.31 2.04 11.77
CA ARG A 113 9.82 2.90 12.84
C ARG A 113 8.56 3.59 12.33
N PRO A 114 7.43 3.56 13.07
CA PRO A 114 6.24 4.28 12.66
C PRO A 114 6.60 5.76 12.48
N SER A 115 6.45 6.27 11.26
CA SER A 115 6.67 7.68 10.97
C SER A 115 5.62 8.51 11.72
N ALA A 116 6.01 9.68 12.20
CA ALA A 116 5.18 10.53 13.06
C ALA A 116 3.83 10.96 12.44
N GLY A 117 3.61 10.71 11.14
CA GLY A 117 2.35 10.99 10.43
C GLY A 117 1.38 9.80 10.34
N ALA A 118 1.83 8.57 10.59
CA ALA A 118 0.99 7.37 10.51
C ALA A 118 0.23 7.15 11.82
N SER A 119 -0.67 8.08 12.18
CA SER A 119 -1.87 7.81 12.98
C SER A 119 -2.59 9.08 13.47
N SER A 120 -3.30 9.80 12.59
CA SER A 120 -4.35 10.71 13.10
C SER A 120 -5.40 9.92 13.91
N THR A 121 -5.60 8.63 13.58
CA THR A 121 -6.51 7.69 14.25
C THR A 121 -6.01 7.19 15.61
N ALA A 122 -4.73 6.82 15.74
CA ALA A 122 -4.16 6.39 17.03
C ALA A 122 -3.84 7.56 17.97
N GLN A 123 -3.53 8.75 17.45
CA GLN A 123 -3.40 9.97 18.26
C GLN A 123 -4.77 10.44 18.78
N LYS A 124 -5.85 10.27 17.99
CA LYS A 124 -7.25 10.45 18.45
C LYS A 124 -7.63 9.46 19.56
N LEU A 125 -7.18 8.21 19.48
CA LEU A 125 -7.46 7.20 20.51
C LEU A 125 -6.71 7.45 21.83
N LYS A 126 -5.49 8.03 21.80
CA LYS A 126 -4.80 8.48 23.02
C LYS A 126 -5.53 9.61 23.75
N ARG A 127 -6.36 10.39 23.04
CA ARG A 127 -7.13 11.53 23.58
C ARG A 127 -8.59 11.19 23.89
N TRP A 128 -9.07 10.01 23.49
CA TRP A 128 -10.45 9.60 23.71
C TRP A 128 -10.62 9.05 25.12
N ARG A 129 -11.35 9.79 25.96
CA ARG A 129 -11.89 9.26 27.21
C ARG A 129 -13.25 8.61 26.89
N PRO A 130 -13.45 7.30 27.11
CA PRO A 130 -14.76 6.69 26.93
C PRO A 130 -15.78 7.36 27.86
N PRO A 131 -17.02 7.63 27.39
CA PRO A 131 -18.10 8.01 28.29
C PRO A 131 -18.32 6.90 29.33
N THR A 132 -18.58 7.28 30.58
CA THR A 132 -18.67 6.37 31.76
C THR A 132 -19.62 5.19 31.53
N THR A 133 -20.68 5.39 30.75
CA THR A 133 -21.65 4.37 30.36
C THR A 133 -21.02 3.18 29.61
N MET A 134 -19.94 3.41 28.84
CA MET A 134 -19.23 2.38 28.09
C MET A 134 -18.30 1.56 28.99
N VAL A 135 -17.69 2.19 30.00
CA VAL A 135 -16.84 1.54 31.01
C VAL A 135 -17.66 0.56 31.85
N HIS A 136 -18.90 0.94 32.22
CA HIS A 136 -19.81 0.05 32.96
C HIS A 136 -20.24 -1.18 32.13
N ARG A 137 -20.51 -1.02 30.83
CA ARG A 137 -20.85 -2.16 29.95
C ARG A 137 -19.69 -3.11 29.70
N LEU A 138 -18.46 -2.61 29.60
CA LEU A 138 -17.27 -3.44 29.43
C LEU A 138 -16.92 -4.20 30.73
N ARG A 139 -17.05 -3.56 31.89
CA ARG A 139 -16.92 -4.24 33.20
C ARG A 139 -17.94 -5.35 33.40
N ALA A 140 -19.19 -5.13 32.98
CA ALA A 140 -20.25 -6.14 33.07
C ALA A 140 -20.01 -7.37 32.16
N ARG A 141 -19.35 -7.19 31.00
CA ARG A 141 -18.97 -8.30 30.11
C ARG A 141 -17.73 -9.07 30.58
N ALA A 142 -16.76 -8.40 31.20
CA ALA A 142 -15.57 -9.04 31.74
C ALA A 142 -15.92 -9.97 32.94
N CYS A 143 -16.86 -9.59 33.80
CA CYS A 143 -17.33 -10.48 34.88
C CYS A 143 -18.10 -11.70 34.38
N LYS A 144 -18.79 -11.62 33.24
CA LYS A 144 -19.55 -12.75 32.67
C LYS A 144 -18.69 -13.77 31.90
N SER A 145 -17.45 -13.43 31.54
CA SER A 145 -16.59 -14.26 30.69
C SER A 145 -15.48 -15.01 31.43
N GLY A 146 -15.43 -14.95 32.77
CA GLY A 146 -14.49 -15.75 33.58
C GLY A 146 -13.00 -15.46 33.37
N ALA A 147 -12.63 -14.48 32.53
CA ALA A 147 -11.26 -14.11 32.25
C ALA A 147 -10.76 -13.02 33.22
N ALA A 148 -10.71 -13.35 34.51
CA ALA A 148 -10.10 -12.49 35.53
C ALA A 148 -8.97 -13.22 36.25
N LYS A 149 -7.88 -13.52 35.54
CA LYS A 149 -6.55 -13.47 36.15
C LYS A 149 -6.05 -12.04 36.01
N GLN A 150 -6.31 -11.20 37.01
CA GLN A 150 -5.54 -9.97 37.21
C GLN A 150 -4.88 -9.99 38.58
N PRO A 151 -3.62 -9.52 38.71
CA PRO A 151 -3.00 -9.34 39.99
C PRO A 151 -3.62 -8.12 40.70
N LYS A 152 -3.94 -8.34 41.98
CA LYS A 152 -4.00 -7.39 43.11
C LYS A 152 -4.21 -5.91 42.74
N ARG A 153 -5.45 -5.44 42.86
CA ARG A 153 -5.87 -4.22 43.60
C ARG A 153 -7.12 -3.60 42.99
N TYR A 154 -8.30 -4.19 43.15
CA TYR A 154 -9.55 -3.40 43.25
C TYR A 154 -10.56 -4.23 44.07
N ARG A 155 -10.85 -3.80 45.32
CA ARG A 155 -11.98 -4.34 46.10
C ARG A 155 -13.26 -3.84 45.43
N CYS A 156 -14.12 -4.75 45.00
CA CYS A 156 -15.51 -4.42 44.71
C CYS A 156 -16.25 -4.22 46.03
N TRP A 157 -16.83 -3.04 46.24
CA TRP A 157 -17.90 -2.85 47.21
C TRP A 157 -19.23 -3.17 46.52
N SER A 158 -20.09 -3.89 47.22
CA SER A 158 -21.44 -4.25 46.79
C SER A 158 -22.45 -3.67 47.77
N ALA A 159 -23.21 -2.69 47.29
CA ALA A 159 -24.64 -2.43 47.53
C ALA A 159 -24.97 -1.11 46.82
#